data_AF-A0A421E420-F1
#
_entry.id   AF-A0A421E420-F1
#
_cell.length_a   1.000
_cell.length_b   1.000
_cell.length_c   1.000
_cell.angle_alpha   90.00
_cell.angle_beta   90.00
_cell.angle_gamma   90.00
#
_symmetry.space_group_name_H-M   'P 1'
#
loop_
_entity.id
_entity.type
_entity.pdbx_description
1 polymer ?
#
loop_
_entity_poly.entity_id
_entity_poly.type
_entity_poly.pdbx_seq_one_letter_code
_entity_poly.pdbx_strand_id
1 'polypeptide(L)'
;MTLLPVLAALFVSPVAVALVYADAGRRDLSSRYRAVAAATVGVASFGGFLAAAVFGSGLLSAYRRLLDQPAVAVTPLEFLLSLLLFGLVGTALAVLGYGVASRFGPLAPR
;
A
#
# COMPACT_ATOMS: atom_id res chain seq x y z
N MET A 1 12.18 -0.27 -16.50
CA MET A 1 11.13 0.31 -15.64
C MET A 1 9.79 -0.12 -16.20
N THR A 2 8.90 -0.72 -15.40
CA THR A 2 7.56 -1.12 -15.85
C THR A 2 6.53 -0.14 -15.30
N LEU A 3 5.62 0.36 -16.13
CA LEU A 3 4.59 1.33 -15.71
C LEU A 3 3.35 0.64 -15.12
N LEU A 4 3.22 -0.67 -15.28
CA LEU A 4 2.03 -1.41 -14.85
C LEU A 4 1.73 -1.28 -13.35
N PRO A 5 2.70 -1.32 -12.42
CA PRO A 5 2.39 -1.09 -11.00
C PRO A 5 1.81 0.29 -10.75
N VAL A 6 2.27 1.32 -11.48
CA VAL A 6 1.71 2.68 -11.38
C VAL A 6 0.29 2.72 -11.92
N LEU A 7 0.02 2.06 -13.05
CA LEU A 7 -1.34 1.94 -13.59
C LEU A 7 -2.27 1.22 -12.61
N ALA A 8 -1.81 0.16 -11.97
CA ALA A 8 -2.58 -0.52 -10.91
C ALA A 8 -2.85 0.42 -9.72
N ALA A 9 -1.88 1.25 -9.34
CA ALA A 9 -2.03 2.23 -8.27
C ALA A 9 -3.17 3.23 -8.52
N LEU A 10 -3.44 3.58 -9.78
CA LEU A 10 -4.55 4.48 -10.16
C LEU A 10 -5.93 3.91 -9.84
N PHE A 11 -6.06 2.59 -9.71
CA PHE A 11 -7.31 1.93 -9.32
C PHE A 11 -7.30 1.54 -7.84
N VAL A 12 -6.20 0.95 -7.37
CA VAL A 12 -6.08 0.44 -6.00
C VAL A 12 -6.11 1.58 -4.97
N SER A 13 -5.41 2.69 -5.23
CA SER A 13 -5.31 3.78 -4.25
C SER A 13 -6.66 4.50 -4.03
N PRO A 14 -7.44 4.87 -5.07
CA PRO A 14 -8.77 5.43 -4.86
C PRO A 14 -9.74 4.49 -4.16
N VAL A 15 -9.66 3.18 -4.44
CA VAL A 15 -10.47 2.18 -3.73
C VAL A 15 -10.12 2.16 -2.24
N ALA A 16 -8.83 2.13 -1.89
CA ALA A 16 -8.38 2.19 -0.50
C ALA A 16 -8.82 3.49 0.19
N VAL A 17 -8.71 4.63 -0.48
CA VAL A 17 -9.19 5.94 0.01
C VAL A 17 -10.69 5.90 0.27
N ALA A 18 -11.48 5.40 -0.67
CA ALA A 18 -12.94 5.33 -0.55
C ALA A 18 -13.36 4.42 0.62
N LEU A 19 -12.71 3.27 0.77
CA LEU A 19 -12.95 2.33 1.87
C LEU A 19 -12.67 2.97 3.23
N VAL A 20 -11.52 3.63 3.39
CA VAL A 20 -11.14 4.30 4.64
C VAL A 20 -12.04 5.49 4.94
N TYR A 21 -12.39 6.27 3.93
CA TYR A 21 -13.29 7.42 4.10
C TYR A 21 -14.70 6.96 4.52
N ALA A 22 -15.22 5.91 3.88
CA ALA A 22 -16.51 5.33 4.20
C ALA A 22 -16.52 4.68 5.59
N ASP A 23 -15.48 3.92 5.96
CA ASP A 23 -15.35 3.32 7.30
C ASP A 23 -15.25 4.39 8.39
N ALA A 24 -14.42 5.42 8.21
CA ALA A 24 -14.32 6.53 9.16
C ALA A 24 -15.65 7.30 9.30
N GLY A 25 -16.41 7.44 8.22
CA GLY A 25 -17.75 8.02 8.25
C GLY A 25 -18.75 7.15 9.00
N ARG A 26 -18.72 5.82 8.83
CA ARG A 26 -19.56 4.88 9.58
C ARG A 26 -19.27 4.84 11.08
N ARG A 27 -18.07 5.27 11.48
CA ARG A 27 -17.62 5.35 12.88
C ARG A 27 -17.80 6.74 13.48
N ASP A 28 -18.49 7.65 12.79
CA ASP A 28 -18.74 9.04 13.22
C ASP A 28 -17.47 9.80 13.62
N LEU A 29 -16.33 9.46 13.02
CA LEU A 29 -15.07 10.15 13.28
C LEU A 29 -15.13 11.56 12.66
N SER A 30 -14.41 12.49 13.29
CA SER A 30 -14.39 13.88 12.82
C SER A 30 -14.04 14.00 11.33
N SER A 31 -14.68 14.94 10.63
CA SER A 31 -14.44 15.16 9.19
C SER A 31 -12.96 15.39 8.87
N ARG A 32 -12.24 16.09 9.77
CA ARG A 32 -10.79 16.31 9.67
C ARG A 32 -10.01 15.00 9.76
N TYR A 33 -10.32 14.14 10.74
CA TYR A 33 -9.68 12.84 10.86
C TYR A 33 -9.94 11.97 9.64
N ARG A 34 -11.20 11.90 9.19
CA ARG A 34 -11.60 11.14 8.00
C ARG A 34 -10.82 11.57 6.76
N ALA A 35 -10.69 12.87 6.50
CA ALA A 35 -9.96 13.40 5.36
C ALA A 35 -8.46 13.08 5.46
N VAL A 36 -7.84 13.31 6.63
CA VAL A 36 -6.41 13.06 6.84
C VAL A 36 -6.11 11.57 6.71
N ALA A 37 -6.88 10.70 7.38
CA ALA A 37 -6.69 9.25 7.33
C ALA A 37 -6.82 8.70 5.91
N ALA A 38 -7.86 9.10 5.18
CA ALA A 38 -8.06 8.67 3.80
C ALA A 38 -6.92 9.16 2.89
N ALA A 39 -6.49 10.42 3.03
CA ALA A 39 -5.37 10.96 2.26
C ALA A 39 -4.05 10.23 2.58
N THR A 40 -3.75 9.99 3.86
CA THR A 40 -2.55 9.25 4.28
C THR A 40 -2.54 7.84 3.71
N VAL A 41 -3.66 7.11 3.76
CA VAL A 41 -3.75 5.76 3.19
C VAL A 41 -3.60 5.79 1.66
N GLY A 42 -4.20 6.77 0.99
CA GLY A 42 -4.04 6.97 -0.45
C GLY A 42 -2.59 7.20 -0.87
N VAL A 43 -1.90 8.12 -0.18
CA VAL A 43 -0.49 8.43 -0.43
C VAL A 43 0.40 7.22 -0.14
N ALA A 44 0.18 6.51 0.98
CA ALA A 44 0.96 5.33 1.32
C ALA A 44 0.74 4.19 0.31
N SER A 45 -0.50 3.97 -0.13
CA SER A 45 -0.85 2.98 -1.16
C SER A 45 -0.16 3.30 -2.47
N PHE A 46 -0.32 4.53 -2.97
CA PHE A 46 0.31 4.97 -4.22
C PHE A 46 1.85 4.90 -4.12
N GLY A 47 2.40 5.33 -2.98
CA GLY A 47 3.84 5.27 -2.69
C GLY A 47 4.39 3.86 -2.73
N GLY A 48 3.66 2.86 -2.23
CA GLY A 48 4.06 1.45 -2.30
C GLY A 48 4.20 0.94 -3.74
N PHE A 49 3.21 1.22 -4.59
CA PHE A 49 3.27 0.86 -6.01
C PHE A 49 4.34 1.67 -6.78
N LEU A 50 4.49 2.96 -6.47
CA LEU A 50 5.52 3.80 -7.08
C LEU A 50 6.93 3.30 -6.72
N ALA A 51 7.16 2.97 -5.45
CA ALA A 51 8.41 2.37 -5.00
C ALA A 51 8.68 1.05 -5.71
N ALA A 52 7.68 0.17 -5.85
CA ALA A 52 7.83 -1.06 -6.61
C ALA A 52 8.22 -0.81 -8.09
N ALA A 53 7.61 0.19 -8.74
CA ALA A 53 7.95 0.55 -10.12
C ALA A 53 9.36 1.14 -10.28
N VAL A 54 9.79 1.98 -9.32
CA VAL A 54 11.09 2.67 -9.33
C VAL A 54 12.22 1.72 -8.95
N PHE A 55 12.06 0.92 -7.90
CA PHE A 55 13.14 0.04 -7.43
C PHE A 55 13.19 -1.30 -8.18
N GLY A 56 12.08 -1.75 -8.74
CA GLY A 56 12.01 -2.88 -9.68
C GLY A 56 12.83 -4.11 -9.25
N SER A 57 13.84 -4.47 -10.05
CA SER A 57 14.72 -5.60 -9.80
C SER A 57 15.60 -5.43 -8.55
N GLY A 58 15.92 -4.20 -8.17
CA GLY A 58 16.64 -3.90 -6.93
C GLY A 58 15.83 -4.28 -5.70
N LEU A 59 14.52 -4.03 -5.72
CA LEU A 59 13.61 -4.42 -4.64
C LEU A 59 13.54 -5.95 -4.49
N LEU A 60 13.41 -6.67 -5.61
CA LEU A 60 13.37 -8.13 -5.62
C LEU A 60 14.69 -8.75 -5.18
N SER A 61 15.81 -8.19 -5.62
CA SER A 61 17.15 -8.62 -5.23
C SER A 61 17.38 -8.43 -3.73
N ALA A 62 17.00 -7.28 -3.18
CA ALA A 62 17.07 -7.02 -1.75
C ALA A 62 16.19 -7.99 -0.94
N TYR A 63 14.96 -8.23 -1.40
CA TYR A 63 14.03 -9.18 -0.77
C TYR A 63 14.59 -10.61 -0.75
N ARG A 64 15.13 -11.09 -1.87
CA ARG A 64 15.71 -12.44 -1.95
C ARG A 64 16.97 -12.59 -1.12
N ARG A 65 17.82 -11.56 -1.07
CA ARG A 65 18.98 -11.53 -0.18
C ARG A 65 18.56 -11.59 1.29
N LEU A 66 17.47 -10.91 1.67
CA LEU A 66 16.95 -10.96 3.02
C LEU A 66 16.45 -12.37 3.42
N LEU A 67 16.05 -13.17 2.44
CA LEU A 67 15.58 -14.55 2.64
C LEU A 67 16.67 -15.61 2.39
N ASP A 68 17.93 -15.21 2.21
CA ASP A 68 19.05 -16.10 1.84
C ASP A 68 18.75 -17.00 0.62
N GLN A 69 17.89 -16.51 -0.29
CA GLN A 69 17.51 -17.26 -1.49
C GLN A 69 18.48 -16.96 -2.64
N PRO A 70 18.92 -17.99 -3.39
CA PRO A 70 19.78 -17.80 -4.56
C PRO A 70 19.07 -16.93 -5.61
N ALA A 71 19.84 -16.14 -6.34
CA ALA A 71 19.36 -15.30 -7.43
C ALA A 71 18.97 -16.17 -8.65
N VAL A 72 17.86 -16.89 -8.54
CA VAL A 72 17.28 -17.67 -9.64
C VAL A 72 16.71 -16.70 -10.68
N ALA A 73 16.94 -16.96 -11.97
CA ALA A 73 16.31 -16.21 -13.04
C ALA A 73 14.78 -16.23 -12.87
N VAL A 74 14.17 -15.05 -12.78
CA VAL A 74 12.73 -14.91 -12.55
C VAL A 74 12.05 -14.72 -13.89
N THR A 75 10.93 -15.40 -14.11
CA THR A 75 10.17 -15.16 -15.34
C THR A 75 9.63 -13.71 -15.34
N PRO A 76 9.41 -13.09 -16.51
CA PRO A 76 8.86 -11.73 -16.59
C PRO A 76 7.53 -11.58 -15.88
N LEU A 77 6.70 -12.63 -15.91
CA LEU A 77 5.40 -12.67 -15.24
C LEU A 77 5.56 -12.69 -13.71
N GLU A 78 6.40 -13.56 -13.17
CA GLU A 78 6.67 -13.63 -11.72
C GLU A 78 7.26 -12.33 -11.19
N PHE A 79 8.15 -11.70 -11.96
CA PHE A 79 8.70 -10.39 -11.61
C PHE A 79 7.60 -9.33 -11.50
N LEU A 80 6.76 -9.24 -12.54
CA LEU A 80 5.64 -8.30 -12.58
C LEU A 80 4.66 -8.52 -11.42
N LEU A 81 4.30 -9.78 -11.19
CA LEU A 81 3.39 -10.18 -10.11
C LEU A 81 3.99 -9.81 -8.74
N SER A 82 5.29 -10.02 -8.55
CA SER A 82 6.00 -9.61 -7.34
C SER A 82 5.89 -8.10 -7.11
N LEU A 83 6.08 -7.27 -8.14
CA LEU A 83 5.95 -5.82 -8.01
C LEU A 83 4.52 -5.38 -7.64
N LEU A 84 3.52 -6.02 -8.24
CA LEU A 84 2.11 -5.76 -7.91
C LEU A 84 1.79 -6.17 -6.47
N LEU A 85 2.30 -7.32 -6.02
CA LEU A 85 2.14 -7.78 -4.63
C LEU A 85 2.81 -6.85 -3.64
N PHE A 86 4.00 -6.32 -3.95
CA PHE A 86 4.66 -5.34 -3.08
C PHE A 86 3.79 -4.09 -2.87
N GLY A 87 3.23 -3.53 -3.95
CA GLY A 87 2.30 -2.42 -3.85
C GLY A 87 1.05 -2.76 -3.03
N LEU A 88 0.47 -3.95 -3.28
CA LEU A 88 -0.73 -4.41 -2.59
C LEU A 88 -0.50 -4.65 -1.09
N VAL A 89 0.65 -5.23 -0.71
CA VAL A 89 1.05 -5.38 0.69
C VAL A 89 1.21 -4.01 1.34
N GLY A 90 1.83 -3.04 0.65
CA GLY A 90 1.91 -1.66 1.13
C GLY A 90 0.52 -1.05 1.39
N THR A 91 -0.42 -1.20 0.45
CA THR A 91 -1.82 -0.78 0.64
C THR A 91 -2.47 -1.47 1.84
N ALA A 92 -2.31 -2.80 1.96
CA ALA A 92 -2.88 -3.56 3.06
C ALA A 92 -2.35 -3.08 4.42
N LEU A 93 -1.03 -2.86 4.53
CA LEU A 93 -0.39 -2.32 5.72
C LEU A 93 -0.88 -0.91 6.05
N ALA A 94 -1.09 -0.05 5.04
CA ALA A 94 -1.64 1.28 5.25
C ALA A 94 -3.07 1.24 5.79
N VAL A 95 -3.93 0.40 5.22
CA VAL A 95 -5.33 0.21 5.68
C VAL A 95 -5.37 -0.40 7.08
N LEU A 96 -4.51 -1.40 7.36
CA LEU A 96 -4.39 -1.98 8.70
C LEU A 96 -3.87 -0.96 9.71
N GLY A 97 -2.88 -0.15 9.33
CA GLY A 97 -2.36 0.95 10.15
C GLY A 97 -3.44 1.96 10.51
N TYR A 98 -4.29 2.33 9.54
CA TYR A 98 -5.51 3.10 9.80
C TYR A 98 -6.45 2.38 10.78
N GLY A 99 -6.71 1.09 10.57
CA GLY A 99 -7.58 0.29 11.43
C GLY A 99 -7.10 0.25 12.89
N VAL A 100 -5.78 0.10 13.10
CA VAL A 100 -5.14 0.13 14.43
C VAL A 100 -5.17 1.55 15.00
N ALA A 101 -4.76 2.56 14.24
CA ALA A 101 -4.69 3.94 14.70
C ALA A 101 -6.07 4.53 15.05
N SER A 102 -7.12 4.14 14.33
CA SER A 102 -8.49 4.57 14.61
C SER A 102 -9.08 3.94 15.87
N ARG A 103 -8.58 2.77 16.30
CA ARG A 103 -9.08 2.03 17.47
C ARG A 103 -8.26 2.23 18.74
N PHE A 104 -6.94 2.30 18.60
CA PHE A 104 -5.99 2.33 19.72
C PHE A 104 -5.12 3.58 19.73
N GLY A 105 -5.25 4.46 18.73
CA GLY A 105 -4.44 5.66 18.63
C GLY A 105 -4.89 6.79 19.55
N PRO A 106 -4.09 7.85 19.67
CA PRO A 106 -4.38 9.01 20.51
C PRO A 106 -5.64 9.80 20.09
N LEU A 107 -6.21 9.48 18.93
CA LEU A 107 -7.42 10.08 18.36
C LEU A 107 -8.61 9.10 18.36
N ALA A 108 -8.49 7.95 19.04
CA ALA A 108 -9.60 7.03 19.20
C ALA A 108 -10.75 7.71 19.97
N PRO A 109 -12.01 7.53 19.54
CA PRO A 109 -13.16 8.00 20.31
C PRO A 109 -13.14 7.31 21.67
N ARG A 110 -13.11 8.11 22.75
CA ARG A 110 -13.26 7.63 24.13
C ARG A 110 -14.71 7.28 24.42
#